data_AF-A0A0G1SKV6-F1
#
_entry.id   AF-A0A0G1SKV6-F1
#
_cell.length_a   1.000
_cell.length_b   1.000
_cell.length_c   1.000
_cell.angle_alpha   90.00
_cell.angle_beta   90.00
_cell.angle_gamma   90.00
#
_symmetry.space_group_name_H-M   'P 1'
#
loop_
_entity.id
_entity.type
_entity.pdbx_description
1 polymer ?
#
loop_
_entity_poly.entity_id
_entity_poly.type
_entity_poly.pdbx_seq_one_letter_code
_entity_poly.pdbx_strand_id
1 'polypeptide(L)'
;MDVTQDLAKRLEQAEQEFKLKASELAQDIVIDAMLHGATDYVAEYTVSTITLSSDSVKGSIIGQGGRNIAAFEKATGVEIELEEGNSLRLSSFDSLRREIARRSLEILIKDGRITPTRIEEVVAHTKLQLDMVLVDEGKKI
;
A
#
# COMPACT_ATOMS: atom_id res chain seq x y z
N MET A 1 -39.73 4.24 42.31
CA MET A 1 -38.68 3.85 41.36
C MET A 1 -37.78 5.06 41.16
N ASP A 2 -36.47 4.83 41.26
CA ASP A 2 -35.44 5.82 41.55
C ASP A 2 -35.09 6.65 40.30
N VAL A 3 -35.59 7.88 40.23
CA VAL A 3 -35.42 8.82 39.10
C VAL A 3 -33.95 9.07 38.78
N THR A 4 -33.09 8.98 39.80
CA THR A 4 -31.64 9.15 39.70
C THR A 4 -30.97 8.01 38.93
N GLN A 5 -31.43 6.77 39.13
CA GLN A 5 -30.90 5.62 38.39
C GLN A 5 -31.35 5.64 36.93
N ASP A 6 -32.58 6.05 36.64
CA ASP A 6 -33.09 6.15 35.28
C ASP A 6 -32.36 7.24 34.48
N LEU A 7 -32.08 8.38 35.13
CA LEU A 7 -31.30 9.46 34.54
C LEU A 7 -29.84 9.05 34.26
N ALA A 8 -29.19 8.36 35.19
CA ALA A 8 -27.82 7.88 35.01
C ALA A 8 -27.71 6.90 33.84
N LYS A 9 -28.68 5.99 33.71
CA LYS A 9 -28.71 4.99 32.64
C LYS A 9 -28.93 5.63 31.26
N ARG A 10 -29.77 6.67 31.20
CA ARG A 10 -29.96 7.47 29.98
C ARG A 10 -28.72 8.25 29.58
N LEU A 11 -27.98 8.77 30.56
CA LEU A 11 -26.73 9.50 30.30
C LEU A 11 -25.66 8.56 29.72
N GLU A 12 -25.51 7.38 30.30
CA GLU A 12 -24.56 6.36 29.84
C GLU A 12 -24.88 5.85 28.43
N GLN A 13 -26.17 5.65 28.13
CA GLN A 13 -26.63 5.32 26.78
C GLN A 13 -26.34 6.44 25.77
N ALA A 14 -26.61 7.69 26.15
CA ALA A 14 -26.32 8.84 25.29
C ALA A 14 -24.82 8.97 25.02
N GLU A 15 -23.96 8.80 26.03
CA GLU A 15 -22.50 8.84 25.85
C GLU A 15 -21.99 7.73 24.91
N GLN A 16 -22.53 6.52 25.02
CA GLN A 16 -22.18 5.42 24.10
C GLN A 16 -22.61 5.73 22.66
N GLU A 17 -23.82 6.25 22.47
CA GLU A 17 -24.34 6.62 21.16
C GLU A 17 -23.52 7.76 20.54
N PHE A 18 -23.12 8.75 21.34
CA PHE A 18 -22.24 9.84 20.88
C PHE A 18 -20.85 9.35 20.49
N LYS A 19 -20.27 8.39 21.24
CA LYS A 19 -18.97 7.80 20.88
C LYS A 19 -19.03 7.03 19.57
N LEU A 20 -20.08 6.24 19.35
CA LEU A 20 -20.31 5.52 18.09
C LEU A 20 -20.44 6.50 16.93
N LYS A 21 -21.32 7.50 17.06
CA LYS A 21 -21.50 8.54 16.02
C LYS A 21 -20.22 9.33 15.75
N ALA A 22 -19.45 9.66 16.78
CA ALA A 22 -18.18 10.36 16.61
C ALA A 22 -17.14 9.50 15.86
N SER A 23 -17.14 8.19 16.11
CA SER A 23 -16.27 7.24 15.39
C SER A 23 -16.66 7.13 13.93
N GLU A 24 -17.96 6.98 13.62
CA GLU A 24 -18.48 6.95 12.25
C GLU A 24 -18.15 8.25 11.51
N LEU A 25 -18.38 9.41 12.14
CA LEU A 25 -18.10 10.72 11.54
C LEU A 25 -16.60 10.92 11.28
N ALA A 26 -15.74 10.48 12.20
CA ALA A 26 -14.29 10.57 12.02
C ALA A 26 -13.81 9.67 10.88
N GLN A 27 -14.38 8.47 10.76
CA GLN A 27 -14.10 7.56 9.65
C GLN A 27 -14.54 8.17 8.32
N ASP A 28 -15.75 8.73 8.25
CA ASP A 28 -16.27 9.42 7.07
C ASP A 28 -15.39 10.60 6.67
N ILE A 29 -14.91 11.41 7.62
CA ILE A 29 -14.01 12.53 7.34
C ILE A 29 -12.67 12.06 6.77
N VAL A 30 -12.11 10.96 7.28
CA VAL A 30 -10.85 10.40 6.76
C VAL A 30 -11.06 9.82 5.36
N ILE A 31 -12.16 9.09 5.13
CA ILE A 31 -12.51 8.56 3.81
C ILE A 31 -12.73 9.70 2.82
N ASP A 32 -13.45 10.74 3.22
CA ASP A 32 -13.74 11.92 2.40
C ASP A 32 -12.46 12.71 2.08
N ALA A 33 -11.54 12.86 3.04
CA ALA A 33 -10.24 13.47 2.82
C ALA A 33 -9.36 12.63 1.87
N MET A 34 -9.42 11.30 1.96
CA MET A 34 -8.75 10.41 1.01
C MET A 34 -9.35 10.52 -0.40
N LEU A 35 -10.69 10.62 -0.52
CA LEU A 35 -11.40 10.73 -1.79
C LEU A 35 -11.23 12.10 -2.45
N HIS A 36 -11.36 13.19 -1.72
CA HIS A 36 -11.18 14.56 -2.22
C HIS A 36 -9.70 14.93 -2.40
N GLY A 37 -8.80 14.36 -1.61
CA GLY A 37 -7.35 14.43 -1.88
C GLY A 37 -6.93 13.69 -3.15
N ALA A 38 -7.76 12.77 -3.66
CA ALA A 38 -7.46 12.00 -4.87
C ALA A 38 -7.76 12.76 -6.18
N THR A 39 -8.59 13.81 -6.18
CA THR A 39 -9.04 14.47 -7.42
C THR A 39 -8.05 15.49 -7.99
N ASP A 40 -7.23 16.15 -7.16
CA ASP A 40 -6.18 17.08 -7.63
C ASP A 40 -4.81 16.38 -7.88
N TYR A 41 -4.69 15.09 -7.56
CA TYR A 41 -3.41 14.34 -7.47
C TYR A 41 -3.34 13.13 -8.41
N VAL A 42 -4.23 13.04 -9.42
CA VAL A 42 -4.35 11.85 -10.29
C VAL A 42 -3.08 11.55 -11.10
N ALA A 43 -2.23 12.56 -11.35
CA ALA A 43 -0.96 12.38 -12.05
C ALA A 43 0.15 11.76 -11.18
N GLU A 44 0.19 12.04 -9.87
CA GLU A 44 1.17 11.45 -8.95
C GLU A 44 0.74 10.04 -8.50
N TYR A 45 -0.57 9.75 -8.50
CA TYR A 45 -1.11 8.44 -8.15
C TYR A 45 -1.01 7.37 -9.24
N THR A 46 -0.35 7.56 -10.39
CA THR A 46 -0.10 6.45 -11.35
C THR A 46 1.34 5.94 -11.31
N VAL A 47 2.22 6.68 -10.64
CA VAL A 47 3.66 6.46 -10.66
C VAL A 47 4.23 6.30 -9.24
N SER A 48 5.28 5.50 -9.08
CA SER A 48 6.16 5.54 -7.91
C SER A 48 7.61 5.46 -8.34
N THR A 49 8.45 6.37 -7.85
CA THR A 49 9.87 6.42 -8.20
C THR A 49 10.73 5.81 -7.09
N ILE A 50 11.64 4.92 -7.44
CA ILE A 50 12.62 4.30 -6.55
C ILE A 50 14.00 4.74 -6.98
N THR A 51 14.76 5.30 -6.04
CA THR A 51 16.18 5.64 -6.25
C THR A 51 17.06 4.43 -5.96
N LEU A 52 17.94 4.10 -6.89
CA LEU A 52 18.90 3.00 -6.83
C LEU A 52 20.24 3.50 -6.28
N SER A 53 20.94 2.65 -5.55
CA SER A 53 22.23 2.98 -4.96
C SER A 53 23.40 2.92 -5.96
N SER A 54 23.23 2.20 -7.08
CA SER A 54 24.26 2.08 -8.13
C SER A 54 23.71 1.46 -9.42
N ASP A 55 24.45 1.62 -10.52
CA ASP A 55 24.18 0.96 -11.81
C ASP A 55 24.25 -0.57 -11.72
N SER A 56 25.01 -1.12 -10.78
CA SER A 56 25.06 -2.57 -10.55
C SER A 56 23.69 -3.11 -10.11
N VAL A 57 23.01 -2.38 -9.23
CA VAL A 57 21.63 -2.72 -8.82
C VAL A 57 20.68 -2.60 -10.00
N LYS A 58 20.80 -1.54 -10.80
CA LYS A 58 20.02 -1.36 -12.04
C LYS A 58 20.18 -2.55 -12.98
N GLY A 59 21.41 -2.99 -13.22
CA GLY A 59 21.72 -4.16 -14.05
C GLY A 59 21.13 -5.47 -13.51
N SER A 60 21.15 -5.66 -12.19
CA SER A 60 20.55 -6.84 -11.53
C SER A 60 19.02 -6.86 -11.68
N ILE A 61 18.37 -5.69 -11.58
CA ILE A 61 16.92 -5.55 -11.77
C ILE A 61 16.51 -5.88 -13.21
N ILE A 62 17.27 -5.41 -14.20
CA ILE A 62 17.00 -5.72 -15.62
C ILE A 62 17.21 -7.22 -15.89
N GLY A 63 18.34 -7.75 -15.41
CA GLY A 63 18.77 -9.11 -15.69
C GLY A 63 19.22 -9.30 -17.15
N GLN A 64 19.91 -10.40 -17.43
CA GLN A 64 20.42 -10.67 -18.78
C GLN A 64 19.28 -10.83 -19.78
N GLY A 65 19.19 -9.91 -20.75
CA GLY A 65 18.14 -9.89 -21.77
C GLY A 65 16.77 -9.43 -21.25
N GLY A 66 16.71 -8.70 -20.13
CA GLY A 66 15.44 -8.22 -19.56
C GLY A 66 14.62 -9.30 -18.85
N ARG A 67 15.23 -10.45 -18.52
CA ARG A 67 14.51 -11.58 -17.91
C ARG A 67 13.96 -11.30 -16.52
N ASN A 68 14.68 -10.49 -15.72
CA ASN A 68 14.27 -10.20 -14.35
C ASN A 68 13.15 -9.15 -14.33
N ILE A 69 13.30 -8.07 -15.10
CA ILE A 69 12.27 -7.03 -15.23
C ILE A 69 10.97 -7.64 -15.76
N ALA A 70 11.02 -8.46 -16.82
CA ALA A 70 9.82 -9.12 -17.35
C ALA A 70 9.15 -10.07 -16.35
N ALA A 71 9.94 -10.82 -15.57
CA ALA A 71 9.40 -11.67 -14.51
C ALA A 71 8.73 -10.85 -13.41
N PHE A 72 9.32 -9.72 -13.04
CA PHE A 72 8.80 -8.80 -12.04
C PHE A 72 7.49 -8.14 -12.49
N GLU A 73 7.45 -7.62 -13.71
CA GLU A 73 6.25 -7.01 -14.29
C GLU A 73 5.11 -8.04 -14.38
N LYS A 74 5.43 -9.28 -14.79
CA LYS A 74 4.46 -10.38 -14.82
C LYS A 74 3.92 -10.74 -13.43
N ALA A 75 4.78 -10.80 -12.42
CA ALA A 75 4.38 -11.20 -11.06
C ALA A 75 3.54 -10.11 -10.35
N THR A 76 3.86 -8.85 -10.61
CA THR A 76 3.23 -7.69 -9.96
C THR A 76 2.07 -7.10 -10.75
N GLY A 77 2.08 -7.22 -12.08
CA GLY A 77 1.14 -6.53 -12.96
C GLY A 77 1.39 -5.01 -13.03
N VAL A 78 2.63 -4.59 -12.81
CA VAL A 78 3.10 -3.20 -12.83
C VAL A 78 4.16 -3.07 -13.92
N GLU A 79 4.16 -1.96 -14.65
CA GLU A 79 5.18 -1.65 -15.65
C GLU A 79 6.37 -0.95 -15.01
N ILE A 80 7.58 -1.33 -15.40
CA ILE A 80 8.82 -0.74 -14.93
C ILE A 80 9.46 0.06 -16.06
N GLU A 81 9.66 1.36 -15.82
CA GLU A 81 10.42 2.22 -16.70
C GLU A 81 11.74 2.65 -16.03
N LEU A 82 12.83 2.56 -16.77
CA LEU A 82 14.14 3.03 -16.31
C LEU A 82 14.32 4.47 -16.73
N GLU A 83 14.65 5.33 -15.78
CA GLU A 83 14.91 6.74 -16.07
C GLU A 83 16.38 7.02 -16.31
N GLU A 84 16.65 8.25 -16.76
CA GLU A 84 18.00 8.80 -16.82
C GLU A 84 18.60 8.85 -15.40
N GLY A 85 19.77 8.20 -15.22
CA GLY A 85 20.43 8.07 -13.92
C GLY A 85 20.03 6.82 -13.13
N ASN A 86 20.01 6.95 -11.81
CA ASN A 86 19.77 5.87 -10.84
C ASN A 86 18.34 5.89 -10.31
N SER A 87 17.34 6.17 -11.14
CA SER A 87 15.93 6.06 -10.76
C SER A 87 15.17 5.06 -11.64
N LEU A 88 14.16 4.47 -11.03
CA LEU A 88 13.26 3.50 -11.64
C LEU A 88 11.83 3.90 -11.31
N ARG A 89 10.98 3.89 -12.33
CA ARG A 89 9.59 4.33 -12.28
C ARG A 89 8.67 3.11 -12.35
N LEU A 90 7.75 3.02 -11.40
CA LEU A 90 6.71 1.98 -11.33
C LEU A 90 5.38 2.59 -11.75
N SER A 91 4.79 2.06 -12.83
CA SER A 91 3.55 2.57 -13.42
C SER A 91 2.42 1.54 -13.29
N SER A 92 1.31 1.91 -12.66
CA SER A 92 0.10 1.07 -12.59
C SER A 92 -1.13 1.90 -12.23
N PHE A 93 -2.32 1.52 -12.69
CA PHE A 93 -3.58 2.16 -12.27
C PHE A 93 -4.10 1.63 -10.92
N ASP A 94 -3.55 0.51 -10.44
CA ASP A 94 -3.93 -0.12 -9.18
C ASP A 94 -2.89 0.25 -8.11
N SER A 95 -3.32 1.05 -7.13
CA SER A 95 -2.48 1.52 -6.03
C SER A 95 -1.95 0.38 -5.16
N LEU A 96 -2.73 -0.69 -4.99
CA LEU A 96 -2.33 -1.87 -4.23
C LEU A 96 -1.22 -2.62 -4.95
N ARG A 97 -1.38 -2.87 -6.27
CA ARG A 97 -0.33 -3.52 -7.08
C ARG A 97 0.96 -2.73 -7.06
N ARG A 98 0.87 -1.40 -7.14
CA ARG A 98 2.07 -0.55 -7.10
C ARG A 98 2.77 -0.60 -5.76
N GLU A 99 2.03 -0.62 -4.66
CA GLU A 99 2.60 -0.75 -3.33
C GLU A 99 3.26 -2.12 -3.12
N ILE A 100 2.62 -3.21 -3.61
CA ILE A 100 3.21 -4.55 -3.61
C ILE A 100 4.51 -4.56 -4.42
N ALA A 101 4.51 -3.97 -5.61
CA ALA A 101 5.70 -3.86 -6.46
C ALA A 101 6.81 -3.09 -5.75
N ARG A 102 6.51 -1.89 -5.23
CA ARG A 102 7.48 -1.04 -4.54
C ARG A 102 8.17 -1.79 -3.38
N ARG A 103 7.39 -2.38 -2.48
CA ARG A 103 7.92 -3.15 -1.34
C ARG A 103 8.71 -4.37 -1.78
N SER A 104 8.21 -5.10 -2.77
CA SER A 104 8.90 -6.28 -3.31
C SER A 104 10.26 -5.91 -3.88
N LEU A 105 10.34 -4.80 -4.63
CA LEU A 105 11.60 -4.33 -5.21
C LEU A 105 12.58 -3.86 -4.12
N GLU A 106 12.12 -3.15 -3.10
CA GLU A 106 12.96 -2.75 -1.95
C GLU A 106 13.57 -3.96 -1.22
N ILE A 107 12.76 -5.01 -0.99
CA ILE A 107 13.22 -6.26 -0.38
C ILE A 107 14.27 -6.94 -1.26
N LEU A 108 14.01 -7.05 -2.56
CA LEU A 108 14.91 -7.67 -3.52
C LEU A 108 16.24 -6.92 -3.65
N ILE A 109 16.21 -5.57 -3.66
CA ILE A 109 17.41 -4.73 -3.68
C ILE A 109 18.24 -4.94 -2.41
N LYS A 110 17.57 -5.00 -1.25
CA LYS A 110 18.23 -5.21 0.04
C LYS A 110 18.84 -6.60 0.17
N ASP A 111 18.18 -7.63 -0.36
CA ASP A 111 18.67 -9.02 -0.42
C ASP A 111 19.80 -9.17 -1.46
N GLY A 112 19.81 -8.32 -2.50
CA GLY A 112 20.77 -8.35 -3.60
C GLY A 112 20.57 -9.52 -4.57
N ARG A 113 19.59 -10.39 -4.32
CA ARG A 113 19.27 -11.59 -5.12
C ARG A 113 18.03 -11.34 -5.95
N ILE A 114 18.25 -10.95 -7.20
CA ILE A 114 17.16 -10.68 -8.16
C ILE A 114 17.18 -11.76 -9.22
N THR A 115 16.31 -12.76 -9.05
CA THR A 115 16.10 -13.86 -10.01
C THR A 115 14.61 -14.11 -10.16
N PRO A 116 14.12 -14.68 -11.27
CA PRO A 116 12.68 -14.89 -11.49
C PRO A 116 12.00 -15.65 -10.34
N THR A 117 12.62 -16.73 -9.85
CA THR A 117 12.11 -17.51 -8.72
C THR A 117 12.01 -16.66 -7.45
N ARG A 118 13.05 -15.88 -7.14
CA ARG A 118 13.06 -15.03 -5.94
C ARG A 118 12.05 -13.89 -6.03
N ILE A 119 11.87 -13.33 -7.22
CA ILE A 119 10.86 -12.31 -7.51
C ILE A 119 9.46 -12.86 -7.20
N GLU A 120 9.12 -14.03 -7.74
CA GLU A 120 7.81 -14.65 -7.50
C GLU A 120 7.56 -14.92 -6.01
N GLU A 121 8.55 -15.47 -5.30
CA GLU A 121 8.48 -15.70 -3.85
C GLU A 121 8.22 -14.41 -3.06
N VAL A 122 9.04 -13.37 -3.31
CA VAL A 122 8.95 -12.09 -2.58
C VAL A 122 7.63 -11.39 -2.87
N VAL A 123 7.18 -11.39 -4.13
CA VAL A 123 5.90 -10.77 -4.51
C VAL A 123 4.73 -11.50 -3.86
N ALA A 124 4.73 -12.84 -3.86
CA ALA A 124 3.68 -13.62 -3.21
C ALA A 124 3.64 -13.38 -1.70
N HIS A 125 4.80 -13.38 -1.04
CA HIS A 125 4.89 -13.08 0.38
C HIS A 125 4.42 -11.65 0.71
N THR A 126 4.82 -10.67 -0.10
CA THR A 126 4.45 -9.26 0.08
C THR A 126 2.94 -9.06 -0.08
N LYS A 127 2.30 -9.73 -1.05
CA LYS A 127 0.83 -9.75 -1.20
C LYS A 127 0.16 -10.23 0.07
N LEU A 128 0.57 -11.39 0.58
CA LEU A 128 0.00 -11.96 1.82
C LEU A 128 0.16 -11.03 3.02
N GLN A 129 1.33 -10.39 3.19
CA GLN A 129 1.53 -9.44 4.28
C GLN A 129 0.61 -8.23 4.17
N LEU A 130 0.42 -7.70 2.96
CA LEU A 130 -0.45 -6.55 2.74
C LEU A 130 -1.92 -6.91 3.00
N ASP A 131 -2.36 -8.09 2.54
CA ASP A 131 -3.71 -8.60 2.80
C ASP A 131 -3.98 -8.76 4.30
N MET A 132 -3.00 -9.29 5.06
CA MET A 132 -3.12 -9.40 6.52
C MET A 132 -3.25 -8.05 7.22
N VAL A 133 -2.47 -7.05 6.79
CA VAL A 133 -2.56 -5.68 7.33
C VAL A 133 -3.92 -5.08 7.03
N LEU A 134 -4.43 -5.22 5.80
CA LEU A 134 -5.76 -4.71 5.43
C LEU A 134 -6.88 -5.36 6.25
N VAL A 135 -6.79 -6.66 6.52
CA VAL A 135 -7.75 -7.37 7.37
C VAL A 135 -7.66 -6.96 8.84
N ASP A 136 -6.46 -6.72 9.37
CA ASP A 136 -6.29 -6.29 10.76
C ASP A 136 -6.75 -4.84 10.98
N GLU A 137 -6.42 -3.93 10.06
CA GLU A 137 -6.90 -2.56 10.08
C GLU A 137 -8.42 -2.51 9.92
N GLY A 138 -9.00 -3.32 9.01
CA GLY A 138 -10.47 -3.44 8.87
C GLY A 138 -11.20 -4.03 10.07
N LYS A 139 -10.50 -4.66 11.03
CA LYS A 139 -11.07 -5.14 12.30
C LYS A 139 -10.94 -4.14 13.44
N LYS A 140 -10.10 -3.12 13.29
CA LYS A 140 -9.88 -2.05 14.27
C LYS A 140 -10.77 -0.83 14.05
N ILE A 141 -11.55 -0.82 12.96
CA ILE A 141 -12.57 0.18 12.66
C ILE A 141 -13.95 -0.33 13.07
#